data_AF-A0A382AQA1-F1
#
_entry.id   AF-A0A382AQA1-F1
#
_cell.length_a   1.000
_cell.length_b   1.000
_cell.length_c   1.000
_cell.angle_alpha   90.00
_cell.angle_beta   90.00
_cell.angle_gamma   90.00
#
_symmetry.space_group_name_H-M   'P 1'
#
loop_
_entity.id
_entity.type
_entity.pdbx_description
1 polymer ?
#
loop_
_entity_poly.entity_id
_entity_poly.type
_entity_poly.pdbx_seq_one_letter_code
_entity_poly.pdbx_strand_id
1 'polypeptide(L)'
;MFKIFVSTALAAVISLSVGFAKAADQVVIGLSMVKTGFLKTPGEATETAVDIAVSEINASGGINGKQIKLVKYDTGSQAKQAVVATQKFARDDGALAIIGPFSSGEAKAAFPVGERLGIVQIPNASSGPGLTKGYTYAWRLTESEGVQFARVLKTLKKKNIDISKAEIVYISDEYVSSLVGKFVYPG
;
A
#
# COMPACT_ATOMS: atom_id res chain seq x y z
N MET A 1 -59.64 -4.92 -60.68
CA MET A 1 -58.18 -4.79 -60.57
C MET A 1 -57.87 -3.58 -59.70
N PHE A 2 -57.52 -3.78 -58.43
CA PHE A 2 -56.72 -2.82 -57.66
C PHE A 2 -55.92 -3.62 -56.62
N LYS A 3 -54.63 -3.31 -56.55
CA LYS A 3 -53.57 -4.07 -55.88
C LYS A 3 -53.42 -3.65 -54.40
N ILE A 4 -53.21 -4.65 -53.55
CA ILE A 4 -52.17 -4.82 -52.50
C ILE A 4 -51.77 -3.58 -51.64
N PHE A 5 -51.91 -3.70 -50.31
CA PHE A 5 -50.83 -3.78 -49.30
C PHE A 5 -51.34 -3.33 -47.92
N VAL A 6 -51.57 -4.30 -47.03
CA VAL A 6 -51.82 -4.08 -45.60
C VAL A 6 -50.50 -3.63 -44.97
N SER A 7 -50.55 -2.45 -44.34
CA SER A 7 -49.42 -1.73 -43.78
C SER A 7 -48.90 -2.37 -42.50
N THR A 8 -47.58 -2.34 -42.39
CA THR A 8 -46.69 -2.79 -41.33
C THR A 8 -46.94 -2.03 -40.02
N ALA A 9 -47.22 -2.74 -38.92
CA ALA A 9 -47.14 -2.18 -37.56
C ALA A 9 -46.95 -3.28 -36.51
N LEU A 10 -45.80 -3.95 -36.51
CA LEU A 10 -45.31 -4.66 -35.34
C LEU A 10 -44.11 -3.87 -34.80
N ALA A 11 -44.43 -2.76 -34.11
CA ALA A 11 -43.46 -1.91 -33.47
C ALA A 11 -42.83 -2.64 -32.28
N ALA A 12 -41.50 -2.71 -32.32
CA ALA A 12 -40.66 -3.28 -31.28
C ALA A 12 -40.87 -2.57 -29.94
N VAL A 13 -41.44 -3.29 -28.97
CA VAL A 13 -41.31 -2.98 -27.55
C VAL A 13 -40.30 -3.95 -26.98
N ILE A 14 -39.03 -3.81 -27.36
CA ILE A 14 -37.94 -4.33 -26.55
C ILE A 14 -37.61 -3.22 -25.57
N SER A 15 -38.18 -3.39 -24.39
CA SER A 15 -37.96 -2.61 -23.18
C SER A 15 -36.51 -2.16 -23.05
N LEU A 16 -36.28 -0.86 -23.26
CA LEU A 16 -35.12 -0.16 -22.73
C LEU A 16 -35.27 -0.13 -21.19
N SER A 17 -34.99 -1.27 -20.55
CA SER A 17 -34.48 -1.27 -19.19
C SER A 17 -33.03 -0.79 -19.25
N VAL A 18 -32.83 0.48 -19.61
CA VAL A 18 -31.60 1.19 -19.26
C VAL A 18 -31.71 1.35 -17.75
N GLY A 19 -31.21 0.35 -17.03
CA GLY A 19 -30.96 0.49 -15.61
C GLY A 19 -30.13 1.76 -15.48
N PHE A 20 -30.68 2.78 -14.81
CA PHE A 20 -29.90 3.88 -14.32
C PHE A 20 -28.74 3.24 -13.55
N ALA A 21 -27.56 3.23 -14.14
CA ALA A 21 -26.34 2.90 -13.43
C ALA A 21 -26.24 3.96 -12.35
N LYS A 22 -26.71 3.64 -11.14
CA LYS A 22 -26.37 4.39 -9.93
C LYS A 22 -24.87 4.60 -10.02
N ALA A 23 -24.42 5.86 -10.00
CA ALA A 23 -23.00 6.17 -9.88
C ALA A 23 -22.46 5.30 -8.75
N ALA A 24 -21.67 4.29 -9.10
CA ALA A 24 -21.24 3.31 -8.12
C ALA A 24 -20.32 4.03 -7.15
N ASP A 25 -20.70 4.08 -5.87
CA ASP A 25 -19.78 4.44 -4.79
C ASP A 25 -18.48 3.68 -5.01
N GLN A 26 -17.37 4.39 -5.20
CA GLN A 26 -16.06 3.77 -5.35
C GLN A 26 -15.42 3.58 -3.98
N VAL A 27 -14.64 2.52 -3.82
CA VAL A 27 -13.74 2.38 -2.67
C VAL A 27 -12.44 3.09 -3.00
N VAL A 28 -12.21 4.24 -2.37
CA VAL A 28 -10.98 5.02 -2.60
C VAL A 28 -9.86 4.44 -1.74
N ILE A 29 -8.73 4.07 -2.35
CA ILE A 29 -7.53 3.58 -1.66
C ILE A 29 -6.36 4.50 -2.02
N GLY A 30 -5.64 4.99 -1.01
CA GLY A 30 -4.42 5.77 -1.20
C GLY A 30 -3.21 4.87 -1.41
N LEU A 31 -2.33 5.22 -2.35
CA LEU A 31 -1.04 4.57 -2.55
C LEU A 31 0.08 5.60 -2.36
N SER A 32 0.81 5.47 -1.26
CA SER A 32 2.06 6.18 -1.03
C SER A 32 3.19 5.44 -1.75
N MET A 33 3.59 5.96 -2.92
CA MET A 33 4.64 5.36 -3.75
C MET A 33 5.97 6.11 -3.62
N VAL A 34 7.04 5.46 -4.05
CA VAL A 34 8.38 6.05 -4.23
C VAL A 34 8.79 5.85 -5.68
N LYS A 35 8.30 6.73 -6.55
CA LYS A 35 8.64 6.73 -7.99
C LYS A 35 9.89 7.55 -8.28
N THR A 36 10.24 8.41 -7.33
CA THR A 36 11.49 9.18 -7.27
C THR A 36 12.21 8.93 -5.95
N GLY A 37 13.44 9.44 -5.83
CA GLY A 37 14.28 9.28 -4.63
C GLY A 37 15.08 7.97 -4.64
N PHE A 38 15.77 7.71 -3.51
CA PHE A 38 16.73 6.62 -3.39
C PHE A 38 16.09 5.22 -3.30
N LEU A 39 14.78 5.13 -3.01
CA LEU A 39 14.02 3.88 -3.01
C LEU A 39 13.23 3.65 -4.31
N LYS A 40 13.53 4.40 -5.38
CA LYS A 40 12.82 4.31 -6.66
C LYS A 40 12.74 2.87 -7.20
N THR A 41 13.87 2.17 -7.27
CA THR A 41 13.95 0.82 -7.86
C THR A 41 13.01 -0.18 -7.20
N PRO A 42 13.02 -0.36 -5.85
CA PRO A 42 12.02 -1.22 -5.21
C PRO A 42 10.59 -0.65 -5.28
N GLY A 43 10.42 0.68 -5.38
CA GLY A 43 9.11 1.34 -5.50
C GLY A 43 8.34 1.05 -6.79
N GLU A 44 9.03 0.99 -7.94
CA GLU A 44 8.41 0.70 -9.24
C GLU A 44 7.72 -0.67 -9.28
N ALA A 45 8.35 -1.67 -8.64
CA ALA A 45 7.78 -3.01 -8.53
C ALA A 45 6.51 -3.01 -7.65
N THR A 46 6.51 -2.26 -6.55
CA THR A 46 5.32 -2.13 -5.69
C THR A 46 4.17 -1.42 -6.41
N GLU A 47 4.43 -0.32 -7.13
CA GLU A 47 3.39 0.39 -7.90
C GLU A 47 2.75 -0.57 -8.91
N THR A 48 3.57 -1.30 -9.67
CA THR A 48 3.11 -2.26 -10.67
C THR A 48 2.26 -3.37 -10.05
N ALA A 49 2.70 -3.94 -8.92
CA ALA A 49 1.97 -5.00 -8.25
C ALA A 49 0.60 -4.53 -7.73
N VAL A 50 0.52 -3.31 -7.18
CA VAL A 50 -0.76 -2.72 -6.72
C VAL A 50 -1.69 -2.46 -7.90
N ASP A 51 -1.17 -1.94 -9.02
CA ASP A 51 -1.98 -1.69 -10.21
C ASP A 51 -2.58 -2.98 -10.79
N ILE A 52 -1.79 -4.06 -10.84
CA ILE A 52 -2.26 -5.39 -11.27
C ILE A 52 -3.39 -5.87 -10.33
N ALA A 53 -3.15 -5.85 -9.02
CA ALA A 53 -4.14 -6.31 -8.04
C ALA A 53 -5.45 -5.50 -8.10
N VAL A 54 -5.37 -4.17 -8.24
CA VAL A 54 -6.55 -3.31 -8.39
C VAL A 54 -7.30 -3.64 -9.68
N SER A 55 -6.57 -3.84 -10.79
CA SER A 55 -7.15 -4.21 -12.08
C SER A 55 -7.90 -5.54 -11.99
N GLU A 56 -7.28 -6.57 -11.40
CA GLU A 56 -7.88 -7.90 -11.23
C GLU A 56 -9.13 -7.87 -10.33
N ILE A 57 -9.08 -7.15 -9.21
CA ILE A 57 -10.22 -7.00 -8.30
C ILE A 57 -11.38 -6.29 -9.01
N ASN A 58 -11.09 -5.19 -9.70
CA ASN A 58 -12.09 -4.41 -10.43
C ASN A 58 -12.72 -5.21 -11.57
N ALA A 59 -11.91 -5.96 -12.34
CA ALA A 59 -12.37 -6.86 -13.39
C ALA A 59 -13.24 -8.01 -12.86
N SER A 60 -13.02 -8.42 -11.61
CA SER A 60 -13.81 -9.46 -10.91
C SER A 60 -15.11 -8.92 -10.28
N GLY A 61 -15.49 -7.67 -10.58
CA GLY A 61 -16.72 -7.03 -10.07
C GLY A 61 -16.51 -6.11 -8.88
N GLY A 62 -15.27 -5.89 -8.44
CA GLY A 62 -14.92 -4.99 -7.35
C GLY A 62 -15.22 -5.56 -5.95
N ILE A 63 -15.12 -4.71 -4.93
CA ILE A 63 -15.37 -5.07 -3.53
C ILE A 63 -16.86 -4.83 -3.23
N ASN A 64 -17.62 -5.90 -3.00
CA ASN A 64 -19.08 -5.82 -2.79
C ASN A 64 -19.80 -5.03 -3.90
N GLY A 65 -19.36 -5.21 -5.17
CA GLY A 65 -19.90 -4.50 -6.33
C GLY A 65 -19.37 -3.07 -6.51
N LYS A 66 -18.49 -2.58 -5.62
CA LYS A 66 -17.87 -1.25 -5.70
C LYS A 66 -16.47 -1.32 -6.30
N GLN A 67 -16.21 -0.49 -7.30
CA GLN A 67 -14.90 -0.41 -7.95
C GLN A 67 -13.89 0.30 -7.04
N ILE A 68 -12.65 -0.17 -7.02
CA ILE A 68 -11.54 0.50 -6.36
C ILE A 68 -11.09 1.69 -7.21
N LYS A 69 -11.03 2.87 -6.60
CA LYS A 69 -10.34 4.05 -7.15
C LYS A 69 -9.01 4.21 -6.41
N LEU A 70 -7.92 3.90 -7.10
CA LEU A 70 -6.58 4.09 -6.57
C LEU A 70 -6.13 5.54 -6.77
N VAL A 71 -5.83 6.26 -5.68
CA VAL A 71 -5.21 7.59 -5.72
C VAL A 71 -3.76 7.49 -5.29
N LYS A 72 -2.83 8.01 -6.10
CA LYS A 72 -1.39 7.81 -5.91
C LYS A 72 -0.71 9.11 -5.51
N TYR A 73 0.33 9.00 -4.68
CA TYR A 73 1.19 10.13 -4.31
C TYR A 73 2.65 9.66 -4.25
N ASP A 74 3.53 10.31 -5.01
CA ASP A 74 4.97 10.05 -4.95
C ASP A 74 5.61 10.82 -3.79
N THR A 75 6.16 10.08 -2.84
CA THR A 75 6.83 10.67 -1.67
C THR A 75 8.29 11.00 -1.91
N GLY A 76 8.88 10.54 -3.03
CA GLY A 76 10.29 10.77 -3.31
C GLY A 76 11.24 10.20 -2.24
N SER A 77 10.83 9.15 -1.53
CA SER A 77 11.54 8.56 -0.39
C SER A 77 11.74 9.53 0.79
N GLN A 78 10.85 10.51 0.96
CA GLN A 78 10.96 11.55 1.98
C GLN A 78 9.87 11.44 3.05
N ALA A 79 10.28 11.34 4.32
CA ALA A 79 9.36 11.23 5.45
C ALA A 79 8.36 12.40 5.54
N LYS A 80 8.78 13.64 5.21
CA LYS A 80 7.88 14.80 5.16
C LYS A 80 6.79 14.65 4.10
N GLN A 81 7.13 14.09 2.94
CA GLN A 81 6.16 13.88 1.87
C GLN A 81 5.19 12.75 2.20
N ALA A 82 5.60 11.72 2.94
CA ALA A 82 4.67 10.70 3.44
C ALA A 82 3.62 11.28 4.39
N VAL A 83 3.98 12.27 5.23
CA VAL A 83 3.00 12.99 6.07
C VAL A 83 2.00 13.75 5.21
N VAL A 84 2.46 14.45 4.16
CA VAL A 84 1.59 15.17 3.22
C VAL A 84 0.66 14.19 2.50
N ALA A 85 1.18 13.06 2.02
CA ALA A 85 0.41 12.02 1.37
C ALA A 85 -0.71 11.50 2.28
N THR A 86 -0.40 11.14 3.53
CA THR A 86 -1.40 10.68 4.50
C THR A 86 -2.50 11.72 4.75
N GLN A 87 -2.14 13.00 4.88
CA GLN A 87 -3.14 14.07 5.07
C GLN A 87 -4.04 14.21 3.85
N LYS A 88 -3.45 14.23 2.65
CA LYS A 88 -4.17 14.35 1.39
C LYS A 88 -5.13 13.17 1.20
N PHE A 89 -4.67 11.93 1.39
CA PHE A 89 -5.52 10.75 1.25
C PHE A 89 -6.70 10.77 2.21
N ALA A 90 -6.46 11.13 3.47
CA ALA A 90 -7.52 11.15 4.48
C ALA A 90 -8.52 12.29 4.29
N ARG A 91 -8.04 13.50 3.97
CA ARG A 91 -8.86 14.72 3.99
C ARG A 91 -9.42 15.10 2.64
N ASP A 92 -8.60 15.00 1.59
CA ASP A 92 -8.95 15.53 0.27
C ASP A 92 -9.54 14.44 -0.61
N ASP A 93 -8.94 13.24 -0.59
CA ASP A 93 -9.36 12.13 -1.44
C ASP A 93 -10.44 11.25 -0.79
N GLY A 94 -10.66 11.37 0.51
CA GLY A 94 -11.62 10.54 1.26
C GLY A 94 -11.29 9.05 1.19
N ALA A 95 -10.00 8.70 1.20
CA ALA A 95 -9.54 7.33 1.13
C ALA A 95 -9.99 6.51 2.34
N LEU A 96 -10.44 5.28 2.10
CA LEU A 96 -10.79 4.32 3.15
C LEU A 96 -9.56 3.85 3.93
N ALA A 97 -8.46 3.63 3.21
CA ALA A 97 -7.19 3.15 3.76
C ALA A 97 -6.04 3.53 2.83
N ILE A 98 -4.82 3.42 3.36
CA ILE A 98 -3.59 3.74 2.66
C ILE A 98 -2.72 2.48 2.55
N ILE A 99 -2.35 2.14 1.32
CA ILE A 99 -1.22 1.27 0.98
C ILE A 99 0.03 2.15 1.05
N GLY A 100 0.76 2.02 2.14
CA GLY A 100 1.86 2.89 2.52
C GLY A 100 1.79 3.32 3.99
N PRO A 101 2.81 4.05 4.47
CA PRO A 101 3.94 4.62 3.72
C PRO A 101 4.95 3.58 3.21
N PHE A 102 5.91 3.97 2.36
CA PHE A 102 6.77 2.98 1.72
C PHE A 102 7.82 2.41 2.70
N SER A 103 8.64 3.28 3.28
CA SER A 103 9.77 2.91 4.15
C SER A 103 9.48 3.04 5.64
N SER A 104 10.29 2.40 6.51
CA SER A 104 10.11 2.53 7.97
C SER A 104 10.32 3.98 8.45
N GLY A 105 11.20 4.74 7.78
CA GLY A 105 11.43 6.15 8.08
C GLY A 105 10.20 7.01 7.77
N GLU A 106 9.55 6.76 6.62
CA GLU A 106 8.27 7.40 6.28
C GLU A 106 7.16 6.97 7.24
N ALA A 107 7.03 5.68 7.53
CA ALA A 107 6.05 5.12 8.45
C ALA A 107 6.14 5.77 9.84
N LYS A 108 7.35 5.94 10.38
CA LYS A 108 7.57 6.61 11.66
C LYS A 108 7.03 8.05 11.69
N ALA A 109 7.07 8.76 10.56
CA ALA A 109 6.56 10.12 10.46
C ALA A 109 5.04 10.18 10.21
N ALA A 110 4.51 9.30 9.37
CA ALA A 110 3.11 9.34 8.92
C ALA A 110 2.14 8.54 9.80
N PHE A 111 2.59 7.50 10.50
CA PHE A 111 1.73 6.74 11.43
C PHE A 111 1.05 7.61 12.50
N PRO A 112 1.75 8.53 13.21
CA PRO A 112 1.10 9.45 14.14
C PRO A 112 0.01 10.31 13.49
N VAL A 113 0.17 10.64 12.21
CA VAL A 113 -0.78 11.48 11.48
C VAL A 113 -2.02 10.69 11.14
N GLY A 114 -1.88 9.48 10.59
CA GLY A 114 -3.03 8.64 10.29
C GLY A 114 -3.76 8.16 11.54
N GLU A 115 -3.06 7.96 12.66
CA GLU A 115 -3.70 7.68 13.96
C GLU A 115 -4.63 8.83 14.38
N ARG A 116 -4.17 10.08 14.30
CA ARG A 116 -5.00 11.26 14.61
C ARG A 116 -6.16 11.46 13.64
N LEU A 117 -6.00 11.02 12.39
CA LEU A 117 -7.02 11.16 11.34
C LEU A 117 -7.96 9.95 11.25
N GLY A 118 -7.70 8.88 12.02
CA GLY A 118 -8.49 7.66 12.00
C GLY A 118 -8.42 6.87 10.68
N ILE A 119 -7.29 6.94 9.96
CA ILE A 119 -7.10 6.25 8.68
C ILE A 119 -6.08 5.11 8.78
N VAL A 120 -6.50 3.93 8.34
CA VAL A 120 -5.64 2.74 8.33
C VAL A 120 -4.48 2.92 7.36
N GLN A 121 -3.28 2.58 7.82
CA GLN A 121 -2.04 2.59 7.04
C GLN A 121 -1.36 1.22 7.12
N ILE A 122 -1.02 0.65 5.96
CA ILE A 122 -0.30 -0.61 5.83
C ILE A 122 0.94 -0.36 4.97
N PRO A 123 2.15 -0.30 5.55
CA PRO A 123 3.34 0.09 4.83
C PRO A 123 3.86 -1.02 3.91
N ASN A 124 4.57 -0.61 2.85
CA ASN A 124 5.01 -1.51 1.78
C ASN A 124 6.28 -2.29 2.14
N ALA A 125 7.29 -1.58 2.64
CA ALA A 125 8.66 -2.10 2.84
C ALA A 125 9.22 -1.66 4.20
N SER A 126 8.46 -1.87 5.28
CA SER A 126 8.79 -1.34 6.61
C SER A 126 8.99 -2.43 7.66
N SER A 127 10.26 -2.73 7.96
CA SER A 127 10.69 -3.78 8.91
C SER A 127 11.20 -3.24 10.26
N GLY A 128 11.17 -1.93 10.49
CA GLY A 128 11.65 -1.30 11.72
C GLY A 128 11.07 -1.95 13.00
N PRO A 129 11.89 -2.24 14.02
CA PRO A 129 11.41 -2.78 15.28
C PRO A 129 10.40 -1.86 15.97
N GLY A 130 9.29 -2.43 16.45
CA GLY A 130 8.28 -1.70 17.23
C GLY A 130 7.47 -0.66 16.44
N LEU A 131 7.56 -0.63 15.11
CA LEU A 131 7.00 0.43 14.27
C LEU A 131 5.49 0.66 14.45
N THR A 132 4.72 -0.40 14.71
CA THR A 132 3.26 -0.34 14.91
C THR A 132 2.85 -0.29 16.39
N LYS A 133 3.80 -0.31 17.33
CA LYS A 133 3.49 -0.40 18.77
C LYS A 133 2.80 0.87 19.25
N GLY A 134 1.60 0.72 19.81
CA GLY A 134 0.83 1.83 20.38
C GLY A 134 -0.07 2.57 19.38
N TYR A 135 -0.22 2.07 18.15
CA TYR A 135 -1.13 2.60 17.15
C TYR A 135 -2.31 1.65 16.93
N THR A 136 -3.49 2.22 16.66
CA THR A 136 -4.72 1.49 16.31
C THR A 136 -4.86 1.38 14.80
N TYR A 137 -4.42 2.41 14.08
CA TYR A 137 -4.58 2.54 12.63
C TYR A 137 -3.30 2.18 11.84
N ALA A 138 -2.23 1.75 12.51
CA ALA A 138 -1.01 1.31 11.84
C ALA A 138 -0.84 -0.21 11.94
N TRP A 139 -0.84 -0.86 10.78
CA TRP A 139 -0.67 -2.30 10.64
C TRP A 139 0.56 -2.58 9.78
N ARG A 140 1.02 -3.83 9.71
CA ARG A 140 2.11 -4.20 8.80
C ARG A 140 2.02 -5.66 8.37
N LEU A 141 2.51 -5.93 7.16
CA LEU A 141 2.65 -7.28 6.61
C LEU A 141 4.10 -7.81 6.68
N THR A 142 5.07 -6.91 6.87
CA THR A 142 6.51 -7.25 6.93
C THR A 142 6.94 -7.71 8.33
N GLU A 143 7.77 -8.75 8.39
CA GLU A 143 8.40 -9.21 9.65
C GLU A 143 9.39 -8.16 10.18
N SER A 144 9.43 -7.98 11.50
CA SER A 144 10.42 -7.13 12.16
C SER A 144 11.83 -7.59 11.84
N GLU A 145 12.72 -6.67 11.44
CA GLU A 145 14.11 -7.00 11.21
C GLU A 145 14.81 -7.51 12.48
N GLY A 146 14.40 -7.04 13.66
CA GLY A 146 14.90 -7.58 14.93
C GLY A 146 14.63 -9.08 15.12
N VAL A 147 13.50 -9.59 14.59
CA VAL A 147 13.18 -11.03 14.62
C VAL A 147 14.06 -11.80 13.63
N GLN A 148 14.30 -11.21 12.45
CA GLN A 148 15.18 -11.79 11.43
C GLN A 148 16.61 -11.93 11.95
N PHE A 149 17.17 -10.89 12.58
CA PHE A 149 18.50 -10.94 13.19
C PHE A 149 18.58 -11.96 14.32
N ALA A 150 17.60 -11.99 15.22
CA ALA A 150 17.56 -12.98 16.30
C ALA A 150 17.56 -14.42 15.76
N ARG A 151 16.88 -14.67 14.64
CA ARG A 151 16.87 -15.97 13.95
C ARG A 151 18.23 -16.34 13.38
N VAL A 152 18.94 -15.39 12.77
CA VAL A 152 20.31 -15.59 12.26
C VAL A 152 21.24 -15.94 13.41
N LEU A 153 21.28 -15.13 14.47
CA LEU A 153 22.15 -15.36 15.63
C LEU A 153 21.90 -16.72 16.28
N LYS A 154 20.62 -17.11 16.46
CA LYS A 154 20.25 -18.43 16.96
C LYS A 154 20.75 -19.57 16.07
N THR A 155 20.71 -19.37 14.76
CA THR A 155 21.17 -20.37 13.78
C THR A 155 22.70 -20.51 13.80
N LEU A 156 23.44 -19.40 13.90
CA LEU A 156 24.90 -19.42 13.99
C LEU A 156 25.36 -20.17 15.26
N LYS A 157 24.73 -19.87 16.41
CA LYS A 157 24.97 -20.61 17.66
C LYS A 157 24.70 -22.10 17.52
N LYS A 158 23.57 -22.48 16.92
CA LYS A 158 23.21 -23.89 16.68
C LYS A 158 24.23 -24.63 15.79
N LYS A 159 24.89 -23.90 14.87
CA LYS A 159 25.90 -24.45 13.96
C LYS A 159 27.31 -24.43 14.53
N ASN A 160 27.52 -24.02 15.79
CA ASN A 160 28.85 -23.82 16.39
C ASN A 160 29.76 -22.92 15.55
N ILE A 161 29.20 -21.92 14.88
CA ILE A 161 29.99 -20.91 14.17
C ILE A 161 30.53 -19.94 15.21
N ASP A 162 31.85 -19.79 15.28
CA ASP A 162 32.50 -18.81 16.15
C ASP A 162 32.14 -17.39 15.69
N ILE A 163 31.50 -16.63 16.57
CA ILE A 163 31.06 -15.25 16.36
C ILE A 163 31.82 -14.28 17.27
N SER A 164 33.05 -14.65 17.68
CA SER A 164 33.90 -13.84 18.55
C SER A 164 34.23 -12.44 17.98
N LYS A 165 34.14 -12.24 16.66
CA LYS A 165 34.23 -10.93 15.99
C LYS A 165 33.26 -10.83 14.82
N ALA A 166 32.62 -9.68 14.64
CA ALA A 166 31.78 -9.37 13.49
C ALA A 166 31.96 -7.90 13.09
N GLU A 167 31.89 -7.63 11.79
CA GLU A 167 31.81 -6.28 11.23
C GLU A 167 30.44 -6.11 10.57
N ILE A 168 29.81 -4.95 10.77
CA ILE A 168 28.49 -4.65 10.21
C ILE A 168 28.63 -3.51 9.21
N VAL A 169 28.33 -3.78 7.95
CA VAL A 169 28.25 -2.78 6.89
C VAL A 169 26.79 -2.38 6.71
N TYR A 170 26.51 -1.08 6.70
CA TYR A 170 25.15 -0.55 6.58
C TYR A 170 25.13 0.74 5.76
N ILE A 171 23.96 1.09 5.23
CA ILE A 171 23.72 2.33 4.50
C ILE A 171 23.33 3.40 5.50
N SER A 172 24.14 4.46 5.64
CA SER A 172 23.93 5.51 6.65
C SER A 172 22.64 6.29 6.48
N ASP A 173 22.19 6.43 5.23
CA ASP A 173 21.08 7.32 4.86
C ASP A 173 19.74 6.57 4.84
N GLU A 174 19.75 5.24 5.02
CA GLU A 174 18.55 4.41 5.14
C GLU A 174 18.27 4.10 6.62
N TYR A 175 17.04 4.34 7.05
CA TYR A 175 16.69 4.35 8.47
C TYR A 175 16.87 2.99 9.13
N VAL A 176 16.38 1.93 8.49
CA VAL A 176 16.41 0.58 9.03
C VAL A 176 17.85 0.09 9.12
N SER A 177 18.59 0.23 8.02
CA SER A 177 20.00 -0.09 7.88
C SER A 177 20.85 0.66 8.91
N SER A 178 20.63 1.97 9.11
CA SER A 178 21.33 2.72 10.15
C SER A 178 20.92 2.30 11.57
N LEU A 179 19.66 1.94 11.82
CA LEU A 179 19.21 1.55 13.15
C LEU A 179 19.82 0.21 13.55
N VAL A 180 19.73 -0.78 12.66
CA VAL A 180 20.24 -2.14 12.86
C VAL A 180 21.76 -2.17 12.77
N GLY A 181 22.36 -1.42 11.84
CA GLY A 181 23.81 -1.32 11.69
C GLY A 181 24.54 -0.77 12.91
N LYS A 182 23.86 0.06 13.71
CA LYS A 182 24.39 0.63 14.97
C LYS A 182 23.99 -0.17 16.21
N PHE A 183 23.12 -1.17 16.07
CA PHE A 183 22.62 -1.93 17.20
C PHE A 183 23.67 -2.91 17.71
N VAL A 184 23.91 -2.92 19.02
CA VAL A 184 24.76 -3.93 19.65
C VAL A 184 23.90 -5.14 19.94
N TYR A 185 24.12 -6.21 19.17
CA TYR A 185 23.39 -7.46 19.34
C TYR A 185 23.93 -8.24 20.55
N PRO A 186 23.05 -8.86 21.36
CA PRO A 186 23.50 -9.77 22.39
C PRO A 186 24.23 -10.96 21.75
N GLY A 187 25.46 -11.18 22.21
CA GLY A 187 26.32 -12.31 21.82
C GLY A 187 25.74 -13.66 22.20
#